data_AF-A0A0C9SE37-F1
#
_entry.id   AF-A0A0C9SE37-F1
#
_cell.length_a   1.000
_cell.length_b   1.000
_cell.length_c   1.000
_cell.angle_alpha   90.00
_cell.angle_beta   90.00
_cell.angle_gamma   90.00
#
_symmetry.space_group_name_H-M   'P 1'
#
loop_
_entity.id
_entity.type
_entity.pdbx_description
1 polymer ?
#
loop_
_entity_poly.entity_id
_entity_poly.type
_entity_poly.pdbx_seq_one_letter_code
_entity_poly.pdbx_strand_id
1 'polypeptide(L)'
;MCLLLHLSFILFIAGALGCNMPKQTLQLRFDYDNKDKMSFQTVQNLKAFINDLLKKVTIIFEDPEFQKAHKLNITLSFRLRYTEYRRDNIYIFLADKVEKRITTASAQSAFAQVGQRWREDTADAVVLLVLYPRPQGLNNLFKNATRSAGGCSAGYATALAVDRFYLSVEMQAAEILAKIMVGSACLHNNY
;
A
#
# COMPACT_ATOMS: atom_id res chain seq x y z
N MET A 1 -58.86 -22.46 -11.05
CA MET A 1 -58.11 -21.19 -11.14
C MET A 1 -57.23 -21.10 -9.90
N CYS A 2 -55.97 -21.55 -9.99
CA CYS A 2 -54.89 -21.34 -9.01
C CYS A 2 -53.65 -22.10 -9.52
N LEU A 3 -52.95 -21.51 -10.48
CA LEU A 3 -51.65 -21.99 -10.97
C LEU A 3 -50.77 -20.75 -11.22
N LEU A 4 -50.59 -19.99 -10.14
CA LEU A 4 -49.72 -18.81 -10.10
C LEU A 4 -49.11 -18.73 -8.70
N LEU A 5 -48.48 -19.82 -8.28
CA LEU A 5 -47.78 -19.88 -7.00
C LEU A 5 -46.61 -20.87 -7.05
N HIS A 6 -45.87 -20.88 -8.16
CA HIS A 6 -44.65 -21.71 -8.30
C HIS A 6 -43.51 -20.95 -9.01
N LEU A 7 -43.60 -19.63 -9.18
CA LEU A 7 -42.58 -18.84 -9.89
C LEU A 7 -41.76 -17.89 -9.00
N SER A 8 -41.97 -17.88 -7.68
CA SER A 8 -41.31 -16.96 -6.76
C SER A 8 -40.15 -17.57 -5.95
N PHE A 9 -39.87 -18.86 -6.07
CA PHE A 9 -38.81 -19.53 -5.30
C PHE A 9 -37.47 -19.74 -6.02
N ILE A 10 -37.38 -19.46 -7.33
CA ILE A 10 -36.12 -19.64 -8.09
C ILE A 10 -35.28 -18.35 -8.14
N LEU A 11 -35.85 -17.18 -7.82
CA LEU A 11 -35.13 -15.90 -7.86
C LEU A 11 -34.37 -15.54 -6.57
N PHE A 12 -34.46 -16.33 -5.49
CA PHE A 12 -33.84 -16.00 -4.20
C PHE A 12 -32.48 -16.70 -3.93
N ILE A 13 -32.02 -17.58 -4.81
CA ILE A 13 -30.72 -18.26 -4.63
C ILE A 13 -29.58 -17.54 -5.38
N ALA A 14 -29.89 -16.57 -6.25
CA ALA A 14 -28.88 -15.81 -6.97
C ALA A 14 -28.28 -14.61 -6.18
N GLY A 15 -28.81 -14.31 -4.98
CA GLY A 15 -28.46 -13.09 -4.23
C GLY A 15 -27.61 -13.27 -2.96
N ALA A 16 -27.32 -14.52 -2.55
CA ALA A 16 -26.70 -14.78 -1.24
C ALA A 16 -25.45 -15.67 -1.28
N LEU A 17 -24.89 -15.92 -2.46
CA LEU A 17 -23.47 -16.27 -2.58
C LEU A 17 -22.67 -14.98 -2.69
N GLY A 18 -22.74 -14.16 -1.64
CA GLY A 18 -21.72 -13.15 -1.41
C GLY A 18 -20.42 -13.93 -1.35
N CYS A 19 -19.61 -13.83 -2.42
CA CYS A 19 -18.27 -14.40 -2.43
C CYS A 19 -17.53 -13.77 -1.27
N ASN A 20 -17.49 -14.47 -0.13
CA ASN A 20 -16.61 -14.15 0.98
C ASN A 20 -15.19 -14.40 0.48
N MET A 21 -14.65 -13.43 -0.26
CA MET A 21 -13.26 -13.48 -0.68
C MET A 21 -12.40 -13.56 0.58
N PRO A 22 -11.40 -14.45 0.61
CA PRO A 22 -10.53 -14.57 1.78
C PRO A 22 -9.93 -13.19 2.08
N LYS A 23 -10.09 -12.73 3.32
CA LYS A 23 -9.59 -11.43 3.77
C LYS A 23 -8.19 -11.62 4.34
N GLN A 24 -7.20 -10.94 3.78
CA GLN A 24 -5.84 -10.94 4.30
C GLN A 24 -5.46 -9.55 4.84
N THR A 25 -4.79 -9.52 5.98
CA THR A 25 -4.29 -8.28 6.59
C THR A 25 -2.78 -8.17 6.43
N LEU A 26 -2.33 -7.07 5.83
CA LEU A 26 -0.92 -6.72 5.68
C LEU A 26 -0.50 -5.72 6.76
N GLN A 27 0.62 -6.01 7.39
CA GLN A 27 1.24 -5.22 8.44
C GLN A 27 2.39 -4.42 7.82
N LEU A 28 2.20 -3.12 7.69
CA LEU A 28 3.18 -2.25 7.04
C LEU A 28 4.06 -1.57 8.08
N ARG A 29 5.36 -1.47 7.78
CA ARG A 29 6.28 -0.58 8.48
C ARG A 29 6.40 0.73 7.71
N PHE A 30 6.34 1.85 8.40
CA PHE A 30 6.59 3.16 7.80
C PHE A 30 7.88 3.76 8.33
N ASP A 31 8.85 3.97 7.46
CA ASP A 31 10.06 4.71 7.77
C ASP A 31 9.82 6.20 7.51
N TYR A 32 10.32 7.05 8.40
CA TYR A 32 10.19 8.51 8.28
C TYR A 32 11.49 9.20 8.67
N ASP A 33 11.73 10.41 8.16
CA ASP A 33 12.92 11.20 8.47
C ASP A 33 12.62 12.45 9.31
N ASN A 34 13.63 13.29 9.52
CA ASN A 34 13.49 14.50 10.32
C ASN A 34 12.48 15.51 9.72
N LYS A 35 12.34 15.60 8.40
CA LYS A 35 11.37 16.48 7.74
C LYS A 35 9.95 16.04 8.04
N ASP A 36 9.69 14.74 7.99
CA ASP A 36 8.39 14.19 8.39
C ASP A 36 8.14 14.48 9.87
N LYS A 37 9.10 14.16 10.75
CA LYS A 37 8.98 14.42 12.19
C LYS A 37 8.65 15.89 12.50
N MET A 38 9.31 16.83 11.83
CA MET A 38 9.04 18.27 12.00
C MET A 38 7.64 18.66 11.48
N SER A 39 7.21 18.08 10.35
CA SER A 39 5.91 18.42 9.74
C SER A 39 4.72 17.89 10.54
N PHE A 40 4.86 16.69 11.10
CA PHE A 40 3.84 16.09 11.96
C PHE A 40 3.91 16.59 13.41
N GLN A 41 4.97 17.33 13.78
CA GLN A 41 5.27 17.85 15.13
C GLN A 41 5.56 16.77 16.19
N THR A 42 4.78 15.69 16.19
CA THR A 42 4.93 14.54 17.08
C THR A 42 4.86 13.22 16.32
N VAL A 43 5.50 12.18 16.84
CA VAL A 43 5.40 10.82 16.30
C VAL A 43 3.96 10.29 16.40
N GLN A 44 3.19 10.74 17.39
CA GLN A 44 1.80 10.32 17.55
C GLN A 44 0.90 10.87 16.43
N ASN A 45 1.11 12.11 16.01
CA ASN A 45 0.39 12.71 14.89
C ASN A 45 0.73 12.01 13.57
N LEU A 46 2.01 11.67 13.36
CA LEU A 46 2.44 10.86 12.21
C LEU A 46 1.73 9.49 12.20
N LYS A 47 1.69 8.80 13.34
CA LYS A 47 0.97 7.52 13.46
C LYS A 47 -0.52 7.66 13.22
N ALA A 48 -1.15 8.73 13.72
CA ALA A 48 -2.55 9.01 13.50
C ALA A 48 -2.85 9.22 12.00
N PHE A 49 -2.02 10.00 11.31
CA PHE A 49 -2.09 10.19 9.87
C PHE A 49 -1.94 8.86 9.11
N ILE A 50 -0.91 8.06 9.43
CA ILE A 50 -0.70 6.77 8.76
C ILE A 50 -1.90 5.83 8.99
N ASN A 51 -2.43 5.77 10.21
CA ASN A 51 -3.60 4.93 10.49
C ASN A 51 -4.85 5.38 9.73
N ASP A 52 -5.09 6.70 9.60
CA ASP A 52 -6.17 7.22 8.78
C ASP A 52 -5.98 6.88 7.29
N LEU A 53 -4.77 7.07 6.76
CA LEU A 53 -4.39 6.69 5.41
C LEU A 53 -4.66 5.19 5.16
N LEU A 54 -4.21 4.30 6.04
CA LEU A 54 -4.39 2.86 5.86
C LEU A 54 -5.86 2.42 5.96
N LYS A 55 -6.68 3.11 6.77
CA LYS A 55 -8.14 2.88 6.78
C LYS A 55 -8.76 3.24 5.43
N LYS A 56 -8.45 4.41 4.89
CA LYS A 56 -8.97 4.85 3.59
C LYS A 56 -8.46 3.99 2.44
N VAL A 57 -7.20 3.58 2.46
CA VAL A 57 -6.66 2.61 1.48
C VAL A 57 -7.40 1.28 1.59
N THR A 58 -7.69 0.79 2.80
CA THR A 58 -8.47 -0.44 2.98
C THR A 58 -9.85 -0.32 2.33
N ILE A 59 -10.53 0.82 2.49
CA ILE A 59 -11.82 1.08 1.82
C ILE A 59 -11.67 1.02 0.28
N ILE A 60 -10.60 1.57 -0.28
CA ILE A 60 -10.33 1.48 -1.73
C ILE A 60 -10.12 0.02 -2.17
N PHE A 61 -9.43 -0.79 -1.37
CA PHE A 61 -9.23 -2.22 -1.67
C PHE A 61 -10.50 -3.06 -1.49
N GLU A 62 -11.53 -2.55 -0.83
CA GLU A 62 -12.85 -3.18 -0.73
C GLU A 62 -13.72 -2.90 -1.97
N ASP A 63 -13.35 -1.93 -2.82
CA ASP A 63 -14.04 -1.62 -4.08
C ASP A 63 -13.79 -2.71 -5.15
N PRO A 64 -14.84 -3.40 -5.64
CA PRO A 64 -14.71 -4.42 -6.67
C PRO A 64 -14.11 -3.91 -7.99
N GLU A 65 -14.39 -2.66 -8.38
CA GLU A 65 -13.84 -2.08 -9.62
C GLU A 65 -12.34 -1.83 -9.49
N PHE A 66 -11.88 -1.38 -8.32
CA PHE A 66 -10.46 -1.25 -8.02
C PHE A 66 -9.76 -2.61 -8.05
N GLN A 67 -10.34 -3.62 -7.38
CA GLN A 67 -9.78 -4.97 -7.38
C GLN A 67 -9.66 -5.54 -8.79
N LYS A 68 -10.70 -5.39 -9.61
CA LYS A 68 -10.72 -5.83 -11.01
C LYS A 68 -9.68 -5.09 -11.85
N ALA A 69 -9.58 -3.76 -11.72
CA ALA A 69 -8.60 -2.94 -12.44
C ALA A 69 -7.15 -3.34 -12.11
N HIS A 70 -6.91 -3.78 -10.87
CA HIS A 70 -5.59 -4.18 -10.39
C HIS A 70 -5.36 -5.69 -10.36
N LYS A 71 -6.27 -6.51 -10.91
CA LYS A 71 -6.15 -7.99 -10.92
C LYS A 71 -5.93 -8.60 -9.53
N LEU A 72 -6.62 -8.05 -8.54
CA LEU A 72 -6.62 -8.57 -7.17
C LEU A 72 -7.77 -9.58 -7.04
N ASN A 73 -7.45 -10.78 -6.53
CA ASN A 73 -8.39 -11.89 -6.36
C ASN A 73 -8.76 -12.15 -4.89
N ILE A 74 -8.34 -11.27 -3.98
CA ILE A 74 -8.62 -11.35 -2.56
C ILE A 74 -8.91 -9.96 -1.99
N THR A 75 -9.62 -9.91 -0.87
CA THR A 75 -9.82 -8.66 -0.14
C THR A 75 -8.63 -8.40 0.78
N LEU A 76 -8.05 -7.22 0.67
CA LEU A 76 -6.90 -6.81 1.47
C LEU A 76 -7.29 -5.72 2.45
N SER A 77 -6.75 -5.82 3.66
CA SER A 77 -6.74 -4.72 4.63
C SER A 77 -5.34 -4.43 5.12
N PHE A 78 -5.09 -3.18 5.50
CA PHE A 78 -3.76 -2.73 5.89
C PHE A 78 -3.76 -2.22 7.32
N ARG A 79 -2.72 -2.58 8.07
CA ARG A 79 -2.49 -2.06 9.42
C ARG A 79 -1.06 -1.59 9.60
N LEU A 80 -0.89 -0.55 10.39
CA LEU A 80 0.43 -0.11 10.81
C LEU A 80 0.99 -1.12 11.81
N ARG A 81 2.18 -1.66 11.51
CA ARG A 81 2.93 -2.52 12.42
C ARG A 81 3.72 -1.69 13.41
N TYR A 82 4.60 -0.82 12.89
CA TYR A 82 5.27 0.24 13.64
C TYR A 82 5.88 1.28 12.67
N THR A 83 6.40 2.35 13.25
CA THR A 83 7.11 3.42 12.53
C THR A 83 8.58 3.41 12.92
N GLU A 84 9.50 3.56 11.96
CA GLU A 84 10.94 3.58 12.19
C GLU A 84 11.51 4.96 11.84
N TYR A 85 12.28 5.55 12.74
CA TYR A 85 12.95 6.83 12.48
C TYR A 85 14.28 6.60 11.75
N ARG A 86 14.47 7.26 10.61
CA ARG A 86 15.73 7.29 9.88
C ARG A 86 16.47 8.60 10.14
N ARG A 87 17.74 8.47 10.55
CA ARG A 87 18.64 9.62 10.71
C ARG A 87 18.97 10.27 9.36
N ASP A 88 19.12 9.43 8.33
CA ASP A 88 19.40 9.88 6.97
C ASP A 88 18.15 10.51 6.35
N ASN A 89 18.32 11.57 5.57
CA ASN A 89 17.21 12.15 4.82
C ASN A 89 16.74 11.17 3.74
N ILE A 90 15.47 10.77 3.78
CA ILE A 90 14.92 9.73 2.88
C ILE A 90 14.95 10.20 1.43
N TYR A 91 14.66 11.48 1.17
CA TYR A 91 14.74 12.02 -0.19
C TYR A 91 16.16 11.89 -0.75
N ILE A 92 17.19 12.24 0.04
CA ILE A 92 18.60 12.11 -0.37
C ILE A 92 18.97 10.64 -0.57
N PHE A 93 18.51 9.75 0.31
CA PHE A 93 18.72 8.32 0.17
C PHE A 93 18.12 7.74 -1.13
N LEU A 94 16.96 8.26 -1.54
CA LEU A 94 16.28 7.85 -2.79
C LEU A 94 16.83 8.55 -4.03
N ALA A 95 17.51 9.69 -3.88
CA ALA A 95 17.97 10.49 -5.01
C ALA A 95 19.18 9.87 -5.69
N ASP A 96 19.23 9.99 -7.01
CA ASP A 96 20.43 9.73 -7.78
C ASP A 96 21.52 10.75 -7.39
N LYS A 97 22.75 10.26 -7.19
CA LYS A 97 23.87 11.09 -6.73
C LYS A 97 24.33 12.10 -7.79
N VAL A 98 24.17 11.77 -9.07
CA VAL A 98 24.59 12.60 -10.20
C VAL A 98 23.49 13.57 -10.58
N GLU A 99 22.26 13.08 -10.79
CA GLU A 99 21.12 13.91 -11.19
C GLU A 99 20.55 14.74 -10.03
N LYS A 100 20.92 14.42 -8.78
CA LYS A 100 20.44 15.08 -7.56
C LYS A 100 18.91 15.11 -7.43
N ARG A 101 18.24 14.14 -8.05
CA ARG A 101 16.79 13.93 -8.00
C ARG A 101 16.49 12.44 -7.95
N ILE A 102 15.28 12.11 -7.52
CA ILE A 102 14.82 10.72 -7.53
C ILE A 102 14.52 10.30 -8.97
N THR A 103 15.14 9.21 -9.42
CA THR A 103 14.83 8.52 -10.68
C THR A 103 14.22 7.16 -10.36
N THR A 104 13.58 6.52 -11.35
CA THR A 104 13.07 5.16 -11.18
C THR A 104 14.18 4.19 -10.78
N ALA A 105 15.37 4.31 -11.40
CA ALA A 105 16.53 3.47 -11.12
C ALA A 105 17.09 3.70 -9.71
N SER A 106 17.21 4.96 -9.27
CA SER A 106 17.70 5.27 -7.92
C SER A 106 16.73 4.78 -6.84
N ALA A 107 15.43 4.96 -7.05
CA ALA A 107 14.38 4.44 -6.17
C ALA A 107 14.41 2.91 -6.10
N GLN A 108 14.52 2.21 -7.24
CA GLN A 108 14.66 0.75 -7.28
C GLN A 108 15.88 0.25 -6.49
N SER A 109 17.03 0.88 -6.69
CA SER A 109 18.26 0.56 -5.95
C SER A 109 18.07 0.75 -4.44
N ALA A 110 17.47 1.86 -4.04
CA ALA A 110 17.18 2.16 -2.64
C ALA A 110 16.19 1.16 -2.03
N PHE A 111 15.14 0.77 -2.75
CA PHE A 111 14.17 -0.22 -2.31
C PHE A 111 14.82 -1.59 -2.12
N ALA A 112 15.70 -2.01 -3.03
CA ALA A 112 16.46 -3.25 -2.89
C ALA A 112 17.39 -3.21 -1.65
N GLN A 113 18.06 -2.09 -1.40
CA GLN A 113 18.92 -1.92 -0.21
C GLN A 113 18.13 -1.96 1.10
N VAL A 114 16.96 -1.30 1.16
CA VAL A 114 16.07 -1.39 2.34
C VAL A 114 15.58 -2.82 2.50
N GLY A 115 15.19 -3.45 1.38
CA GLY A 115 14.86 -4.85 1.24
C GLY A 115 15.85 -5.78 1.94
N GLN A 116 17.12 -5.73 1.52
CA GLN A 116 18.18 -6.60 2.04
C GLN A 116 18.49 -6.41 3.53
N ARG A 117 18.18 -5.24 4.09
CA ARG A 117 18.49 -4.92 5.49
C ARG A 117 17.37 -5.30 6.46
N TRP A 118 16.18 -5.60 5.98
CA TRP A 118 15.03 -5.88 6.84
C TRP A 118 14.74 -7.39 6.94
N ARG A 119 14.08 -7.78 8.04
CA ARG A 119 13.73 -9.17 8.35
C ARG A 119 12.21 -9.36 8.41
N GLU A 120 11.75 -10.46 7.80
CA GLU A 120 10.35 -10.88 7.63
C GLU A 120 9.49 -10.82 8.91
N ASP A 121 10.09 -11.07 10.07
CA ASP A 121 9.43 -11.10 11.37
C ASP A 121 8.93 -9.72 11.84
N THR A 122 9.33 -8.64 11.16
CA THR A 122 9.03 -7.28 11.59
C THR A 122 7.81 -6.66 10.91
N ALA A 123 7.56 -6.90 9.62
CA ALA A 123 6.43 -6.36 8.84
C ALA A 123 6.29 -7.13 7.51
N ASP A 124 5.19 -6.97 6.78
CA ASP A 124 5.02 -7.59 5.45
C ASP A 124 5.70 -6.76 4.34
N ALA A 125 5.74 -5.44 4.49
CA ALA A 125 6.46 -4.53 3.60
C ALA A 125 6.87 -3.23 4.30
N VAL A 126 7.90 -2.56 3.76
CA VAL A 126 8.37 -1.25 4.22
C VAL A 126 7.93 -0.13 3.27
N VAL A 127 7.38 0.94 3.83
CA VAL A 127 7.03 2.17 3.10
C VAL A 127 7.90 3.30 3.61
N LEU A 128 8.74 3.86 2.74
CA LEU A 128 9.51 5.06 3.02
C LEU A 128 8.63 6.29 2.80
N LEU A 129 8.31 7.03 3.86
CA LEU A 129 7.54 8.26 3.76
C LEU A 129 8.45 9.40 3.27
N VAL A 130 7.96 10.19 2.31
CA VAL A 130 8.72 11.30 1.72
C VAL A 130 7.88 12.56 1.70
N LEU A 131 8.20 13.52 2.54
CA LEU A 131 7.59 14.84 2.42
C LEU A 131 8.03 15.56 1.14
N TYR A 132 7.09 15.83 0.23
CA TYR A 132 7.33 16.45 -1.07
C TYR A 132 6.19 17.40 -1.48
N PRO A 133 6.46 18.64 -1.94
CA PRO A 133 5.42 19.64 -2.24
C PRO A 133 4.44 19.27 -3.37
N ARG A 134 4.79 18.33 -4.24
CA ARG A 134 3.94 17.87 -5.36
C ARG A 134 4.01 16.34 -5.45
N PRO A 135 3.32 15.63 -4.56
CA PRO A 135 3.53 14.21 -4.34
C PRO A 135 3.14 13.35 -5.54
N GLN A 136 2.15 13.77 -6.35
CA GLN A 136 1.61 12.96 -7.44
C GLN A 136 2.65 12.46 -8.46
N GLY A 137 3.52 13.37 -8.96
CA GLY A 137 4.56 12.98 -9.93
C GLY A 137 5.58 12.02 -9.32
N LEU A 138 5.91 12.22 -8.05
CA LEU A 138 6.84 11.36 -7.33
C LEU A 138 6.22 10.01 -6.96
N ASN A 139 4.94 9.97 -6.63
CA ASN A 139 4.19 8.73 -6.38
C ASN A 139 4.05 7.88 -7.64
N ASN A 140 3.85 8.50 -8.82
CA ASN A 140 3.88 7.77 -10.09
C ASN A 140 5.26 7.14 -10.34
N LEU A 141 6.34 7.87 -10.03
CA LEU A 141 7.70 7.33 -10.11
C LEU A 141 7.89 6.17 -9.14
N PHE A 142 7.45 6.30 -7.89
CA PHE A 142 7.52 5.23 -6.89
C PHE A 142 6.72 4.01 -7.34
N LYS A 143 5.47 4.19 -7.79
CA LYS A 143 4.67 3.12 -8.40
C LYS A 143 5.45 2.42 -9.50
N ASN A 144 6.13 3.14 -10.39
CA ASN A 144 6.93 2.52 -11.46
C ASN A 144 8.17 1.78 -10.93
N ALA A 145 8.83 2.33 -9.93
CA ALA A 145 10.01 1.74 -9.29
C ALA A 145 9.68 0.49 -8.46
N THR A 146 8.51 0.43 -7.86
CA THR A 146 8.08 -0.67 -6.99
C THR A 146 7.98 -1.97 -7.77
N ARG A 147 8.57 -3.04 -7.23
CA ARG A 147 8.48 -4.38 -7.80
C ARG A 147 7.14 -5.01 -7.45
N SER A 148 6.59 -5.78 -8.39
CA SER A 148 5.41 -6.61 -8.15
C SER A 148 5.75 -7.91 -7.43
N ALA A 149 4.73 -8.62 -6.96
CA ALA A 149 4.81 -9.92 -6.32
C ALA A 149 5.61 -9.95 -5.01
N GLY A 150 5.46 -8.90 -4.20
CA GLY A 150 6.27 -8.69 -2.99
C GLY A 150 5.53 -8.56 -1.67
N GLY A 151 4.22 -8.67 -1.69
CA GLY A 151 3.37 -8.31 -0.56
C GLY A 151 3.62 -9.02 0.75
N CYS A 152 4.18 -10.24 0.69
CA CYS A 152 4.31 -11.12 1.84
C CYS A 152 5.64 -11.86 1.86
N SER A 153 6.70 -11.18 1.42
CA SER A 153 8.04 -11.74 1.43
C SER A 153 9.00 -10.73 2.03
N ALA A 154 10.03 -11.22 2.71
CA ALA A 154 11.16 -10.44 3.13
C ALA A 154 11.73 -9.72 1.91
N GLY A 155 12.24 -8.53 2.11
CA GLY A 155 12.94 -7.80 1.07
C GLY A 155 12.13 -6.75 0.30
N TYR A 156 10.84 -6.55 0.59
CA TYR A 156 10.05 -5.56 -0.16
C TYR A 156 9.93 -4.20 0.52
N ALA A 157 10.30 -3.18 -0.25
CA ALA A 157 10.21 -1.79 0.13
C ALA A 157 9.64 -0.97 -1.03
N THR A 158 8.96 0.10 -0.67
CA THR A 158 8.46 1.14 -1.57
C THR A 158 8.61 2.50 -0.90
N ALA A 159 8.19 3.56 -1.58
CA ALA A 159 8.05 4.88 -0.98
C ALA A 159 6.65 5.45 -1.26
N LEU A 160 6.27 6.42 -0.44
CA LEU A 160 5.07 7.22 -0.60
C LEU A 160 5.43 8.68 -0.34
N ALA A 161 5.22 9.52 -1.33
CA ALA A 161 5.32 10.96 -1.20
C ALA A 161 4.01 11.53 -0.64
N VAL A 162 4.15 12.43 0.32
CA VAL A 162 3.04 13.18 0.94
C VAL A 162 3.39 14.65 0.98
N ASP A 163 2.39 15.54 0.91
CA ASP A 163 2.63 16.96 1.13
C ASP A 163 2.36 17.37 2.58
N ARG A 164 2.63 18.64 2.87
CA ARG A 164 2.47 19.23 4.22
C ARG A 164 1.01 19.48 4.61
N PHE A 165 0.12 19.46 3.62
CA PHE A 165 -1.31 19.68 3.78
C PHE A 165 -2.09 18.37 3.84
N TYR A 166 -1.38 17.24 3.68
CA TYR A 166 -1.94 15.90 3.69
C TYR A 166 -3.08 15.76 2.68
N LEU A 167 -2.92 16.40 1.51
CA LEU A 167 -3.89 16.25 0.42
C LEU A 167 -4.02 14.78 0.02
N SER A 168 -5.18 14.42 -0.55
CA SER A 168 -5.57 13.05 -0.82
C SER A 168 -4.50 12.24 -1.58
N VAL A 169 -3.72 11.45 -0.84
CA VAL A 169 -2.71 10.52 -1.35
C VAL A 169 -3.20 9.07 -1.31
N GLU A 170 -4.42 8.83 -0.85
CA GLU A 170 -4.94 7.49 -0.57
C GLU A 170 -5.02 6.65 -1.83
N MET A 171 -5.47 7.23 -2.96
CA MET A 171 -5.49 6.52 -4.24
C MET A 171 -4.08 6.17 -4.72
N GLN A 172 -3.10 7.07 -4.59
CA GLN A 172 -1.73 6.79 -5.02
C GLN A 172 -1.07 5.74 -4.11
N ALA A 173 -1.31 5.81 -2.81
CA ALA A 173 -0.88 4.78 -1.86
C ALA A 173 -1.52 3.43 -2.21
N ALA A 174 -2.81 3.41 -2.55
CA ALA A 174 -3.52 2.21 -2.93
C ALA A 174 -2.94 1.59 -4.21
N GLU A 175 -2.69 2.38 -5.26
CA GLU A 175 -2.06 1.91 -6.49
C GLU A 175 -0.65 1.34 -6.27
N ILE A 176 0.16 1.99 -5.43
CA ILE A 176 1.51 1.51 -5.09
C ILE A 176 1.43 0.17 -4.35
N LEU A 177 0.56 0.07 -3.34
CA LEU A 177 0.37 -1.16 -2.58
C LEU A 177 -0.21 -2.26 -3.46
N ALA A 178 -1.15 -1.95 -4.34
CA ALA A 178 -1.72 -2.91 -5.28
C ALA A 178 -0.62 -3.51 -6.15
N LYS A 179 0.33 -2.68 -6.61
CA LYS A 179 1.47 -3.16 -7.40
C LYS A 179 2.31 -4.18 -6.63
N ILE A 180 2.59 -3.94 -5.35
CA ILE A 180 3.33 -4.88 -4.50
C ILE A 180 2.56 -6.20 -4.39
N MET A 181 1.24 -6.13 -4.27
CA MET A 181 0.39 -7.28 -4.03
C MET A 181 0.20 -8.19 -5.24
N VAL A 182 0.03 -7.62 -6.44
CA VAL A 182 -0.19 -8.41 -7.66
C VAL A 182 0.91 -9.46 -7.85
N GLY A 183 0.50 -10.73 -7.90
CA GLY A 183 1.38 -11.88 -8.08
C GLY A 183 2.12 -12.35 -6.82
N SER A 184 1.81 -11.81 -5.64
CA SER A 184 2.48 -12.22 -4.39
C SER A 184 2.04 -13.62 -3.98
N ALA A 185 2.99 -14.44 -3.54
CA ALA A 185 2.74 -15.86 -3.20
C ALA A 185 1.64 -16.06 -2.14
N CYS A 186 1.52 -15.15 -1.17
CA CYS A 186 0.46 -15.19 -0.16
C CYS A 186 -0.95 -15.02 -0.73
N LEU A 187 -1.09 -14.47 -1.95
CA LEU A 187 -2.37 -14.37 -2.64
C LEU A 187 -2.75 -15.64 -3.39
N HIS A 188 -1.84 -16.63 -3.46
CA HIS A 188 -1.99 -17.83 -4.29
C HIS A 188 -2.08 -19.12 -3.45
N ASN A 189 -1.75 -19.06 -2.16
CA ASN A 189 -1.69 -20.23 -1.26
C ASN A 189 -2.99 -20.53 -0.49
N ASN A 190 -4.17 -20.17 -1.02
CA ASN A 190 -5.47 -20.53 -0.41
C ASN A 190 -6.21 -21.63 -1.21
N TYR A 191 -5.50 -22.68 -1.62
CA TYR A 191 -6.08 -23.91 -2.15
C TYR A 191 -5.44 -25.14 -1.49
#